data_AF-A0A1R0G9S2-F1
#
_entry.id   AF-A0A1R0G9S2-F1
#
_cell.length_a   1.000
_cell.length_b   1.000
_cell.length_c   1.000
_cell.angle_alpha   90.00
_cell.angle_beta   90.00
_cell.angle_gamma   90.00
#
_symmetry.space_group_name_H-M   'P 1'
#
loop_
_entity.id
_entity.type
_entity.pdbx_description
1 polymer ?
#
loop_
_entity_poly.entity_id
_entity_poly.type
_entity_poly.pdbx_seq_one_letter_code
_entity_poly.pdbx_strand_id
1 'polypeptide(L)'
;MNREQDDLHPLSLAMRERVLLELERIERERNVTVLYACESGSRAWGFASTDSDYDVRFVYVEKPDWFVQVDTPRDVIERPLDDELDISGWELRKTLGLLRKSNPTLLEWLDSPLVYRSETPATARLQALAEAFYSPPAARSHYLSMARKNFRGYLQGDTVRFKKYFYVLRPLLAVRWIDLGLGRPPMTFADLLSTVTDPLLLDEVATLLALKRNAGEAAYGPRRPALHRFISAELEREAPKLPRTQEHTHLLDHYLRETVKHYA
;
A
#
# COMPACT_ATOMS: atom_id res chain seq x y z
N MET A 1 8.26 12.07 -19.76
CA MET A 1 8.32 10.93 -18.82
C MET A 1 9.70 10.98 -18.18
N ASN A 2 9.75 11.16 -16.87
CA ASN A 2 10.89 11.68 -16.13
C ASN A 2 11.86 10.52 -15.81
N ARG A 3 13.10 10.53 -16.33
CA ARG A 3 14.08 9.44 -16.12
C ARG A 3 14.30 9.11 -14.64
N GLU A 4 14.20 10.11 -13.75
CA GLU A 4 14.31 9.92 -12.29
C GLU A 4 13.18 9.05 -11.70
N GLN A 5 11.99 9.08 -12.30
CA GLN A 5 10.85 8.30 -11.82
C GLN A 5 10.91 6.84 -12.27
N ASP A 6 11.45 6.59 -13.47
CA ASP A 6 11.73 5.25 -13.98
C ASP A 6 12.84 4.54 -13.17
N ASP A 7 13.85 5.27 -12.70
CA ASP A 7 14.93 4.73 -11.86
C ASP A 7 14.46 4.41 -10.43
N LEU A 8 13.53 5.19 -9.88
CA LEU A 8 12.98 4.98 -8.53
C LEU A 8 11.96 3.83 -8.47
N HIS A 9 11.24 3.62 -9.57
CA HIS A 9 10.14 2.67 -9.65
C HIS A 9 10.29 1.76 -10.88
N PRO A 10 11.32 0.89 -10.89
CA PRO A 10 11.64 0.08 -12.06
C PRO A 10 10.51 -0.90 -12.39
N LEU A 11 9.96 -0.78 -13.59
CA LEU A 11 8.97 -1.68 -14.16
C LEU A 11 9.33 -1.99 -15.62
N SER A 12 9.67 -3.25 -15.91
CA SER A 12 9.98 -3.65 -17.28
C SER A 12 8.72 -3.71 -18.14
N LEU A 13 8.84 -3.38 -19.43
CA LEU A 13 7.71 -3.48 -20.37
C LEU A 13 7.17 -4.90 -20.46
N ALA A 14 8.06 -5.90 -20.49
CA ALA A 14 7.69 -7.31 -20.49
C ALA A 14 6.87 -7.71 -19.26
N MET A 15 7.25 -7.22 -18.06
CA MET A 15 6.47 -7.50 -16.85
C MET A 15 5.13 -6.77 -16.88
N ARG A 16 5.08 -5.52 -17.34
CA ARG A 16 3.81 -4.80 -17.53
C ARG A 16 2.87 -5.56 -18.46
N GLU A 17 3.36 -6.05 -19.59
CA GLU A 17 2.57 -6.88 -20.52
C GLU A 17 2.09 -8.18 -19.88
N ARG A 18 2.98 -8.88 -19.17
CA ARG A 18 2.64 -10.09 -18.41
C ARG A 18 1.51 -9.84 -17.40
N VAL A 19 1.60 -8.77 -16.62
CA VAL A 19 0.57 -8.39 -15.64
C VAL A 19 -0.77 -8.11 -16.33
N LEU A 20 -0.77 -7.38 -17.45
CA LEU A 20 -2.00 -7.08 -18.19
C LEU A 20 -2.67 -8.33 -18.73
N LEU A 21 -1.91 -9.27 -19.30
CA LEU A 21 -2.43 -10.57 -19.77
C LEU A 21 -3.02 -11.39 -18.61
N GLU A 22 -2.40 -11.36 -17.44
CA GLU A 22 -2.89 -12.06 -16.26
C GLU A 22 -4.18 -11.44 -15.71
N LEU A 23 -4.32 -10.12 -15.74
CA LEU A 23 -5.56 -9.43 -15.39
C LEU A 23 -6.69 -9.80 -16.36
N GLU A 24 -6.44 -9.81 -17.68
CA GLU A 24 -7.44 -10.26 -18.68
C GLU A 24 -7.85 -11.72 -18.46
N ARG A 25 -6.89 -12.57 -18.11
CA ARG A 25 -7.15 -13.97 -17.78
C ARG A 25 -8.04 -14.09 -16.54
N ILE A 26 -7.78 -13.29 -15.50
CA ILE A 26 -8.61 -13.24 -14.28
C ILE A 26 -10.03 -12.79 -14.62
N GLU A 27 -10.19 -11.72 -15.40
CA GLU A 27 -11.51 -11.21 -15.82
C GLU A 27 -12.32 -12.29 -16.54
N ARG A 28 -11.71 -12.99 -17.51
CA ARG A 28 -12.36 -14.07 -18.26
C ARG A 28 -12.70 -15.28 -17.38
N GLU A 29 -11.78 -15.72 -16.53
CA GLU A 29 -11.95 -16.94 -15.71
C GLU A 29 -12.91 -16.74 -14.54
N ARG A 30 -12.95 -15.53 -13.98
CA ARG A 30 -13.80 -15.19 -12.83
C ARG A 30 -15.08 -14.46 -13.24
N ASN A 31 -15.20 -14.06 -14.51
CA ASN A 31 -16.29 -13.23 -15.02
C ASN A 31 -16.47 -11.93 -14.22
N VAL A 32 -15.36 -11.23 -13.97
CA VAL A 32 -15.31 -9.97 -13.23
C VAL A 32 -14.72 -8.87 -14.12
N THR A 33 -14.87 -7.62 -13.71
CA THR A 33 -14.25 -6.47 -14.39
C THR A 33 -13.24 -5.81 -13.46
N VAL A 34 -11.99 -5.67 -13.89
CA VAL A 34 -10.92 -4.99 -13.13
C VAL A 34 -11.01 -3.49 -13.40
N LEU A 35 -11.29 -2.71 -12.35
CA LEU A 35 -11.42 -1.25 -12.42
C LEU A 35 -10.08 -0.54 -12.28
N TYR A 36 -9.19 -1.09 -11.46
CA TYR A 36 -7.92 -0.48 -11.10
C TYR A 36 -6.90 -1.56 -10.76
N ALA A 37 -5.67 -1.43 -11.24
CA ALA A 37 -4.56 -2.29 -10.87
C ALA A 37 -3.27 -1.48 -10.76
N CYS A 38 -2.53 -1.68 -9.68
CA CYS A 38 -1.29 -0.99 -9.38
C CYS A 38 -0.23 -1.93 -8.81
N GLU A 39 1.01 -1.47 -8.84
CA GLU A 39 2.09 -2.08 -8.08
C GLU A 39 1.95 -1.71 -6.59
N SER A 40 2.41 -2.60 -5.73
CA SER A 40 2.50 -2.39 -4.29
C SER A 40 3.90 -2.74 -3.78
N GLY A 41 4.05 -2.83 -2.46
CA GLY A 41 5.28 -3.27 -1.84
C GLY A 41 6.51 -2.41 -2.21
N SER A 42 7.68 -3.05 -2.24
CA SER A 42 8.96 -2.34 -2.28
C SER A 42 9.21 -1.55 -3.57
N ARG A 43 8.64 -2.00 -4.70
CA ARG A 43 8.71 -1.30 -6.00
C ARG A 43 7.90 -0.01 -5.95
N ALA A 44 6.64 -0.07 -5.52
CA ALA A 44 5.81 1.13 -5.38
C ALA A 44 6.30 2.07 -4.27
N TRP A 45 6.93 1.54 -3.22
CA TRP A 45 7.53 2.36 -2.16
C TRP A 45 8.86 3.05 -2.57
N GLY A 46 9.51 2.64 -3.67
CA GLY A 46 10.71 3.29 -4.22
C GLY A 46 12.05 2.71 -3.73
N PHE A 47 12.06 1.48 -3.21
CA PHE A 47 13.28 0.83 -2.72
C PHE A 47 13.43 -0.61 -3.18
N ALA A 48 12.86 -0.98 -4.32
CA ALA A 48 13.08 -2.30 -4.92
C ALA A 48 14.57 -2.57 -5.18
N SER A 49 14.95 -3.83 -5.02
CA SER A 49 16.21 -4.41 -5.47
C SER A 49 15.93 -5.21 -6.75
N THR A 50 16.97 -5.67 -7.43
CA THR A 50 16.83 -6.45 -8.68
C THR A 50 16.04 -7.74 -8.48
N ASP A 51 16.09 -8.32 -7.29
CA ASP A 51 15.41 -9.54 -6.86
C ASP A 51 14.07 -9.29 -6.13
N SER A 52 13.53 -8.06 -6.17
CA SER A 52 12.23 -7.79 -5.56
C SER A 52 11.09 -8.35 -6.40
N ASP A 53 10.16 -9.04 -5.77
CA ASP A 53 8.92 -9.51 -6.42
C ASP A 53 8.05 -8.34 -6.91
N TYR A 54 7.09 -8.65 -7.77
CA TYR A 54 6.03 -7.75 -8.24
C TYR A 54 4.74 -8.04 -7.45
N ASP A 55 4.35 -7.08 -6.62
CA ASP A 55 3.16 -7.13 -5.77
C ASP A 55 2.00 -6.42 -6.48
N VAL A 56 1.35 -7.09 -7.44
CA VAL A 56 0.23 -6.50 -8.15
C VAL A 56 -1.02 -6.54 -7.29
N ARG A 57 -1.65 -5.38 -7.13
CA ARG A 57 -2.88 -5.21 -6.36
C ARG A 57 -3.96 -4.59 -7.21
N PHE A 58 -5.18 -5.12 -7.16
CA PHE A 58 -6.26 -4.65 -8.02
C PHE A 58 -7.61 -4.56 -7.31
N VAL A 59 -8.49 -3.72 -7.86
CA VAL A 59 -9.89 -3.59 -7.46
C VAL A 59 -10.74 -4.08 -8.62
N TYR A 60 -11.67 -4.97 -8.34
CA TYR A 60 -12.59 -5.51 -9.34
C TYR A 60 -14.04 -5.38 -8.87
N VAL A 61 -14.96 -5.46 -9.83
CA VAL A 61 -16.39 -5.50 -9.58
C VAL A 61 -16.98 -6.83 -10.09
N GLU A 62 -17.86 -7.37 -9.27
CA GLU A 62 -18.60 -8.61 -9.52
C GLU A 62 -19.90 -8.38 -10.29
N LYS A 63 -20.46 -9.46 -10.87
CA LYS A 63 -21.76 -9.43 -11.57
C LYS A 63 -22.94 -9.24 -10.60
N PRO A 64 -24.08 -8.67 -11.05
CA PRO A 64 -25.23 -8.41 -10.16
C PRO A 64 -25.68 -9.63 -9.35
N ASP A 65 -25.69 -10.82 -9.95
CA ASP A 65 -26.09 -12.07 -9.30
C ASP A 65 -25.22 -12.43 -8.09
N TRP A 66 -23.95 -12.00 -8.07
CA TRP A 66 -23.05 -12.19 -6.93
C TRP A 66 -23.55 -11.49 -5.66
N PHE A 67 -24.33 -10.42 -5.78
CA PHE A 67 -24.87 -9.70 -4.62
C PHE A 67 -26.16 -10.32 -4.09
N VAL A 68 -26.85 -11.17 -4.87
CA VAL A 68 -28.18 -11.71 -4.58
C VAL A 68 -28.08 -13.22 -4.34
N GLN A 69 -27.35 -13.61 -3.31
CA GLN A 69 -27.17 -14.99 -2.88
C GLN A 69 -27.27 -15.13 -1.36
N VAL A 70 -27.58 -16.33 -0.88
CA VAL A 70 -27.80 -16.63 0.55
C VAL A 70 -26.49 -16.57 1.33
N ASP A 71 -25.46 -17.23 0.81
CA ASP A 71 -24.14 -17.25 1.44
C ASP A 71 -23.34 -16.01 1.07
N THR A 72 -22.49 -15.54 1.98
CA THR A 72 -21.57 -14.44 1.66
C THR A 72 -20.45 -14.98 0.77
N PRO A 73 -20.37 -14.57 -0.50
CA PRO A 73 -19.32 -15.04 -1.40
C PRO A 73 -17.95 -14.50 -0.99
N ARG A 74 -16.90 -15.17 -1.45
CA ARG A 74 -15.52 -14.70 -1.30
C ARG A 74 -15.34 -13.38 -2.06
N ASP A 75 -14.74 -12.39 -1.41
CA ASP A 75 -14.57 -11.01 -1.91
C ASP A 75 -13.09 -10.69 -2.25
N VAL A 76 -12.28 -11.73 -2.41
CA VAL A 76 -10.84 -11.66 -2.71
C VAL A 76 -10.48 -12.67 -3.81
N ILE A 77 -9.71 -12.21 -4.80
CA ILE A 77 -9.06 -13.06 -5.79
C ILE A 77 -7.57 -13.03 -5.51
N GLU A 78 -6.97 -14.18 -5.21
CA GLU A 78 -5.52 -14.35 -5.03
C GLU A 78 -5.00 -15.31 -6.09
N ARG A 79 -3.93 -14.92 -6.76
CA ARG A 79 -3.25 -15.71 -7.79
C ARG A 79 -1.73 -15.55 -7.66
N PRO A 80 -1.10 -16.27 -6.71
CA PRO A 80 0.35 -16.40 -6.71
C PRO A 80 0.74 -17.22 -7.93
N LEU A 81 1.46 -16.63 -8.89
CA LEU A 81 1.83 -17.29 -10.14
C LEU A 81 3.16 -18.02 -10.00
N ASP A 82 4.17 -17.30 -9.54
CA ASP A 82 5.51 -17.80 -9.26
C ASP A 82 6.15 -16.94 -8.16
N ASP A 83 7.43 -17.20 -7.87
CA ASP A 83 8.18 -16.45 -6.86
C ASP A 83 8.42 -14.97 -7.26
N GLU A 84 8.18 -14.59 -8.51
CA GLU A 84 8.40 -13.23 -9.02
C GLU A 84 7.12 -12.38 -9.05
N LEU A 85 5.94 -12.99 -9.26
CA LEU A 85 4.68 -12.28 -9.49
C LEU A 85 3.54 -12.75 -8.58
N ASP A 86 3.14 -11.87 -7.66
CA ASP A 86 2.00 -12.04 -6.76
C ASP A 86 0.86 -11.09 -7.15
N ILE A 87 -0.28 -11.64 -7.56
CA ILE A 87 -1.46 -10.87 -7.95
C ILE A 87 -2.59 -11.12 -6.97
N SER A 88 -3.06 -10.07 -6.31
CA SER A 88 -4.18 -10.14 -5.37
C SER A 88 -5.13 -8.96 -5.55
N GLY A 89 -6.44 -9.22 -5.54
CA GLY A 89 -7.45 -8.19 -5.73
C GLY A 89 -8.57 -8.25 -4.72
N TRP A 90 -9.16 -7.09 -4.46
CA TRP A 90 -10.32 -6.93 -3.61
C TRP A 90 -11.54 -6.52 -4.42
N GLU A 91 -12.67 -7.15 -4.11
CA GLU A 91 -13.95 -6.77 -4.69
C GLU A 91 -14.31 -5.34 -4.23
N LEU A 92 -15.07 -4.61 -5.05
CA LEU A 92 -15.41 -3.21 -4.83
C LEU A 92 -16.16 -2.94 -3.52
N ARG A 93 -17.20 -3.71 -3.16
CA ARG A 93 -17.88 -3.56 -1.86
C ARG A 93 -16.92 -3.79 -0.69
N LYS A 94 -16.00 -4.77 -0.77
CA LYS A 94 -14.93 -4.92 0.23
C LYS A 94 -14.03 -3.69 0.29
N THR A 95 -13.60 -3.22 -0.87
CA THR A 95 -12.76 -2.03 -1.04
C THR A 95 -13.38 -0.80 -0.38
N LEU A 96 -14.66 -0.52 -0.63
CA LEU A 96 -15.37 0.60 0.00
C LEU A 96 -15.50 0.41 1.53
N GLY A 97 -15.68 -0.82 1.99
CA GLY A 97 -15.68 -1.14 3.43
C GLY A 97 -14.35 -0.86 4.12
N LEU A 98 -13.23 -1.11 3.43
CA LEU A 98 -11.87 -0.82 3.90
C LEU A 98 -11.55 0.68 3.82
N LEU A 99 -12.00 1.35 2.76
CA LEU A 99 -11.88 2.79 2.56
C LEU A 99 -12.55 3.56 3.69
N ARG A 100 -13.79 3.19 4.06
CA ARG A 100 -14.53 3.79 5.18
C ARG A 100 -13.80 3.67 6.53
N LYS A 101 -12.93 2.65 6.67
CA LYS A 101 -12.11 2.43 7.87
C LYS A 101 -10.72 3.05 7.78
N SER A 102 -10.43 3.79 6.70
CA SER A 102 -9.11 4.35 6.40
C SER A 102 -8.01 3.29 6.46
N ASN A 103 -8.29 2.12 5.88
CA ASN A 103 -7.35 1.01 5.84
C ASN A 103 -6.06 1.42 5.11
N PRO A 104 -4.88 1.36 5.76
CA PRO A 104 -3.62 1.79 5.15
C PRO A 104 -3.29 1.11 3.83
N THR A 105 -3.50 -0.20 3.74
CA THR A 105 -3.17 -0.98 2.53
C THR A 105 -3.97 -0.49 1.33
N LEU A 106 -5.28 -0.24 1.50
CA LEU A 106 -6.08 0.32 0.42
C LEU A 106 -5.65 1.75 0.05
N LEU A 107 -5.41 2.60 1.04
CA LEU A 107 -5.00 3.98 0.79
C LEU A 107 -3.67 4.01 0.02
N GLU A 108 -2.73 3.14 0.39
CA GLU A 108 -1.47 2.98 -0.34
C GLU A 108 -1.70 2.51 -1.79
N TRP A 109 -2.60 1.56 -2.06
CA TRP A 109 -2.89 1.13 -3.43
C TRP A 109 -3.38 2.31 -4.29
N LEU A 110 -4.29 3.12 -3.77
CA LEU A 110 -4.87 4.26 -4.51
C LEU A 110 -3.86 5.39 -4.77
N ASP A 111 -2.76 5.42 -4.01
CA ASP A 111 -1.69 6.40 -4.11
C ASP A 111 -0.43 5.84 -4.82
N SER A 112 -0.56 4.67 -5.47
CA SER A 112 0.59 4.04 -6.12
C SER A 112 1.12 4.82 -7.32
N PRO A 113 2.44 5.06 -7.39
CA PRO A 113 3.06 5.73 -8.53
C PRO A 113 3.11 4.84 -9.78
N LEU A 114 2.85 3.54 -9.63
CA LEU A 114 2.96 2.54 -10.68
C LEU A 114 1.59 1.92 -10.96
N VAL A 115 0.86 2.51 -11.90
CA VAL A 115 -0.46 2.01 -12.32
C VAL A 115 -0.30 1.11 -13.55
N TYR A 116 -0.83 -0.11 -13.45
CA TYR A 116 -0.91 -1.08 -14.56
C TYR A 116 -2.13 -0.82 -15.44
N ARG A 117 -3.30 -0.65 -14.80
CA ARG A 117 -4.60 -0.45 -15.46
C ARG A 117 -5.47 0.49 -14.61
N SER A 118 -6.25 1.33 -15.26
CA SER A 118 -7.22 2.17 -14.57
C SER A 118 -8.38 2.55 -15.49
N GLU A 119 -9.59 2.29 -15.04
CA GLU A 119 -10.83 2.86 -15.57
C GLU A 119 -11.00 4.29 -15.04
N THR A 120 -10.44 5.26 -15.77
CA THR A 120 -10.23 6.64 -15.29
C THR A 120 -11.42 7.26 -14.56
N PRO A 121 -12.67 7.21 -15.08
CA PRO A 121 -13.81 7.79 -14.36
C PRO A 121 -14.14 7.09 -13.05
N ALA A 122 -14.02 5.76 -13.00
CA ALA A 122 -14.29 4.97 -11.80
C ALA A 122 -13.21 5.17 -10.74
N THR A 123 -11.93 5.13 -11.15
CA THR A 123 -10.77 5.30 -10.26
C THR A 123 -10.73 6.71 -9.65
N ALA A 124 -10.95 7.76 -10.45
CA ALA A 124 -10.94 9.14 -9.95
C ALA A 124 -12.02 9.36 -8.88
N ARG A 125 -13.22 8.80 -9.07
CA ARG A 125 -14.29 8.83 -8.05
C ARG A 125 -13.91 8.04 -6.80
N LEU A 126 -13.26 6.89 -6.94
CA LEU A 126 -12.78 6.10 -5.79
C LEU A 126 -11.74 6.86 -4.98
N GLN A 127 -10.80 7.53 -5.65
CA GLN A 127 -9.79 8.38 -5.00
C GLN A 127 -10.44 9.57 -4.27
N ALA A 128 -11.43 10.23 -4.87
CA ALA A 128 -12.17 11.30 -4.22
C ALA A 128 -12.93 10.82 -2.97
N LEU A 129 -13.52 9.61 -3.02
CA LEU A 129 -14.12 8.99 -1.84
C LEU A 129 -13.08 8.68 -0.77
N ALA A 130 -11.89 8.23 -1.16
CA ALA A 130 -10.82 7.96 -0.21
C ALA A 130 -10.40 9.23 0.55
N GLU A 131 -10.34 10.40 -0.10
CA GLU A 131 -10.15 11.69 0.58
C GLU A 131 -11.30 12.02 1.53
N ALA A 132 -12.55 11.90 1.05
CA ALA A 132 -13.73 12.27 1.84
C ALA A 132 -13.87 11.42 3.12
N PHE A 133 -13.61 10.11 3.03
CA PHE A 133 -13.71 9.17 4.15
C PHE A 133 -12.41 9.00 4.93
N TYR A 134 -11.34 9.72 4.58
CA TYR A 134 -10.06 9.59 5.27
C TYR A 134 -10.13 10.13 6.68
N SER A 135 -9.96 9.26 7.68
CA SER A 135 -9.94 9.57 9.10
C SER A 135 -8.51 9.51 9.65
N PRO A 136 -7.85 10.66 9.89
CA PRO A 136 -6.51 10.71 10.47
C PRO A 136 -6.33 9.86 11.74
N PRO A 137 -7.22 9.91 12.75
CA PRO A 137 -7.03 9.09 13.95
C PRO A 137 -7.15 7.58 13.68
N ALA A 138 -8.03 7.15 12.75
CA ALA A 138 -8.16 5.75 12.38
C ALA A 138 -6.92 5.25 11.62
N ALA A 139 -6.49 6.00 10.61
CA ALA A 139 -5.30 5.69 9.83
C ALA A 139 -4.05 5.63 10.70
N ARG A 140 -3.85 6.63 11.59
CA ARG A 140 -2.75 6.64 12.56
C ARG A 140 -2.74 5.38 13.42
N SER A 141 -3.90 4.99 13.97
CA SER A 141 -4.02 3.79 14.80
C SER A 141 -3.62 2.53 14.05
N HIS A 142 -4.06 2.39 12.80
CA HIS A 142 -3.71 1.26 11.95
C HIS A 142 -2.20 1.21 11.65
N TYR A 143 -1.59 2.32 11.23
CA TYR A 143 -0.16 2.39 10.98
C TYR A 143 0.66 2.09 12.24
N LEU A 144 0.31 2.69 13.38
CA LEU A 144 1.00 2.44 14.65
C LEU A 144 0.90 0.98 15.09
N SER A 145 -0.27 0.35 14.95
CA SER A 145 -0.46 -1.07 15.24
C SER A 145 0.41 -1.96 14.34
N MET A 146 0.47 -1.63 13.05
CA MET A 146 1.32 -2.32 12.08
C MET A 146 2.80 -2.19 12.45
N ALA A 147 3.27 -0.98 12.74
CA ALA A 147 4.64 -0.73 13.19
C ALA A 147 4.99 -1.53 14.46
N ARG A 148 4.11 -1.50 15.47
CA ARG A 148 4.27 -2.27 16.72
C ARG A 148 4.38 -3.77 16.47
N LYS A 149 3.50 -4.32 15.63
CA LYS A 149 3.51 -5.74 15.26
C LYS A 149 4.83 -6.11 14.56
N ASN A 150 5.23 -5.32 13.57
CA ASN A 150 6.43 -5.58 12.78
C ASN A 150 7.71 -5.41 13.61
N PHE A 151 7.77 -4.42 14.50
CA PHE A 151 8.91 -4.22 15.39
C PHE A 151 9.12 -5.41 16.33
N ARG A 152 8.04 -5.88 16.98
CA ARG A 152 8.10 -7.07 17.84
C ARG A 152 8.42 -8.35 17.07
N GLY A 153 7.89 -8.49 15.85
CA GLY A 153 8.04 -9.70 15.05
C GLY A 153 9.40 -9.84 14.36
N TYR A 154 10.04 -8.73 13.98
CA TYR A 154 11.20 -8.77 13.07
C TYR A 154 12.48 -8.19 13.63
N LEU A 155 12.42 -7.25 14.57
CA LEU A 155 13.56 -6.43 14.97
C LEU A 155 13.97 -6.66 16.43
N GLN A 156 13.79 -7.87 16.97
CA GLN A 156 14.17 -8.17 18.37
C GLN A 156 15.49 -8.93 18.51
N GLY A 157 16.02 -9.52 17.44
CA GLY A 157 17.30 -10.25 17.45
C GLY A 157 18.54 -9.35 17.29
N ASP A 158 19.71 -9.90 17.59
CA ASP A 158 21.01 -9.22 17.40
C ASP A 158 21.35 -9.04 15.92
N THR A 159 20.90 -9.97 15.09
CA THR A 159 20.94 -9.89 13.63
C THR A 159 19.52 -9.84 13.07
N VAL A 160 19.28 -8.92 12.14
CA VAL A 160 17.95 -8.69 11.55
C VAL A 160 18.06 -8.56 10.03
N ARG A 161 16.97 -8.90 9.34
CA ARG A 161 16.86 -8.70 7.88
C ARG A 161 16.72 -7.22 7.57
N PHE A 162 17.53 -6.69 6.67
CA PHE A 162 17.49 -5.26 6.33
C PHE A 162 16.12 -4.80 5.80
N LYS A 163 15.47 -5.61 4.95
CA LYS A 163 14.12 -5.32 4.43
C LYS A 163 13.11 -5.04 5.57
N LYS A 164 13.24 -5.74 6.70
CA LYS A 164 12.26 -5.67 7.79
C LYS A 164 12.29 -4.34 8.54
N TYR A 165 13.39 -3.58 8.47
CA TYR A 165 13.39 -2.20 8.95
C TYR A 165 12.39 -1.34 8.20
N PHE A 166 12.27 -1.46 6.88
CA PHE A 166 11.33 -0.65 6.11
C PHE A 166 9.87 -0.97 6.44
N TYR A 167 9.55 -2.21 6.81
CA TYR A 167 8.23 -2.58 7.31
C TYR A 167 7.89 -2.00 8.69
N VAL A 168 8.87 -1.46 9.41
CA VAL A 168 8.66 -0.74 10.68
C VAL A 168 8.75 0.77 10.47
N LEU A 169 9.78 1.23 9.76
CA LEU A 169 10.02 2.65 9.49
C LEU A 169 8.89 3.26 8.67
N ARG A 170 8.45 2.61 7.58
CA ARG A 170 7.40 3.17 6.72
C ARG A 170 6.10 3.47 7.49
N PRO A 171 5.47 2.52 8.23
CA PRO A 171 4.28 2.84 9.01
C PRO A 171 4.54 3.87 10.13
N LEU A 172 5.73 3.93 10.73
CA LEU A 172 6.05 4.98 11.71
C LEU A 172 6.18 6.37 11.07
N LEU A 173 6.80 6.48 9.90
CA LEU A 173 6.87 7.73 9.17
C LEU A 173 5.48 8.15 8.67
N ALA A 174 4.61 7.20 8.33
CA ALA A 174 3.20 7.47 8.06
C ALA A 174 2.46 8.01 9.30
N VAL A 175 2.71 7.45 10.50
CA VAL A 175 2.20 8.02 11.76
C VAL A 175 2.68 9.45 11.93
N ARG A 176 3.98 9.70 11.74
CA ARG A 176 4.58 11.03 11.84
C ARG A 176 3.98 12.03 10.84
N TRP A 177 3.76 11.61 9.59
CA TRP A 177 3.10 12.41 8.56
C TRP A 177 1.70 12.87 9.01
N ILE A 178 0.93 11.95 9.58
CA ILE A 178 -0.41 12.23 10.11
C ILE A 178 -0.33 13.19 11.31
N ASP A 179 0.62 12.94 12.22
CA ASP A 179 0.81 13.75 13.43
C ASP A 179 1.23 15.20 13.10
N LEU A 180 1.87 15.41 11.95
CA LEU A 180 2.19 16.73 11.40
C LEU A 180 1.02 17.40 10.65
N GLY A 181 -0.11 16.72 10.50
CA GLY A 181 -1.28 17.28 9.83
C GLY A 181 -1.16 17.36 8.30
N LEU A 182 -0.24 16.60 7.70
CA LEU A 182 0.06 16.63 6.25
C LEU A 182 -0.96 15.84 5.40
N GLY A 183 -2.10 15.46 5.98
CA GLY A 183 -3.16 14.71 5.30
C GLY A 183 -2.90 13.20 5.24
N ARG A 184 -3.23 12.58 4.09
CA ARG A 184 -2.98 11.16 3.84
C ARG A 184 -1.49 10.90 3.62
N PRO A 185 -0.90 9.88 4.28
CA PRO A 185 0.48 9.49 4.04
C PRO A 185 0.69 9.05 2.58
N PRO A 186 1.69 9.59 1.87
CA PRO A 186 2.00 9.18 0.51
C PRO A 186 2.50 7.73 0.45
N MET A 187 2.43 7.13 -0.73
CA MET A 187 2.92 5.75 -0.92
C MET A 187 4.45 5.66 -0.87
N THR A 188 5.18 6.64 -1.40
CA THR A 188 6.63 6.55 -1.53
C THR A 188 7.33 6.72 -0.18
N PHE A 189 8.39 5.95 0.04
CA PHE A 189 9.18 6.04 1.27
C PHE A 189 9.99 7.34 1.34
N ALA A 190 10.42 7.87 0.19
CA ALA A 190 11.18 9.11 0.11
C ALA A 190 10.35 10.31 0.61
N ASP A 191 9.07 10.40 0.20
CA ASP A 191 8.18 11.47 0.65
C ASP A 191 7.96 11.39 2.17
N LEU A 192 7.72 10.19 2.70
CA LEU A 192 7.60 9.98 4.15
C LEU A 192 8.87 10.37 4.92
N LEU A 193 10.04 10.06 4.36
CA LEU A 193 11.34 10.37 4.95
C LEU A 193 11.62 11.88 5.00
N SER A 194 11.00 12.68 4.13
CA SER A 194 11.13 14.16 4.15
C SER A 194 10.68 14.80 5.48
N THR A 195 9.91 14.08 6.29
CA THR A 195 9.48 14.52 7.63
C THR A 195 10.56 14.34 8.73
N VAL A 196 11.69 13.72 8.39
CA VAL A 196 12.82 13.46 9.30
C VAL A 196 13.89 14.52 9.10
N THR A 197 14.34 15.13 10.21
CA THR A 197 15.36 16.19 10.20
C THR A 197 16.68 15.78 10.84
N ASP A 198 16.75 14.61 11.50
CA ASP A 198 17.98 14.12 12.15
C ASP A 198 18.99 13.61 11.09
N PRO A 199 20.14 14.28 10.90
CA PRO A 199 21.11 13.89 9.87
C PRO A 199 21.71 12.50 10.10
N LEU A 200 21.89 12.08 11.36
CA LEU A 200 22.45 10.76 11.67
C LEU A 200 21.47 9.65 11.30
N LEU A 201 20.18 9.88 11.55
CA LEU A 201 19.13 8.95 11.16
C LEU A 201 19.01 8.87 9.63
N LEU A 202 19.07 10.02 8.94
CA LEU A 202 19.03 10.07 7.48
C LEU A 202 20.20 9.32 6.85
N ASP A 203 21.42 9.49 7.36
CA ASP A 203 22.62 8.76 6.91
C ASP A 203 22.48 7.24 7.14
N GLU A 204 21.94 6.84 8.29
CA GLU A 204 21.73 5.42 8.59
C GLU A 204 20.65 4.80 7.68
N VAL A 205 19.57 5.53 7.38
CA VAL A 205 18.54 5.10 6.43
C VAL A 205 19.10 5.02 5.01
N ALA A 206 19.91 5.99 4.57
CA ALA A 206 20.57 5.98 3.27
C ALA A 206 21.50 4.76 3.13
N THR A 207 22.30 4.48 4.16
CA THR A 207 23.15 3.28 4.23
C THR A 207 22.31 2.00 4.14
N LEU A 208 21.19 1.93 4.86
CA LEU A 208 20.30 0.77 4.84
C LEU A 208 19.65 0.57 3.46
N LEU A 209 19.24 1.65 2.78
CA LEU A 209 18.71 1.61 1.42
C LEU A 209 19.76 1.08 0.43
N ALA A 210 21.00 1.57 0.52
CA ALA A 210 22.10 1.10 -0.32
C ALA A 210 22.38 -0.40 -0.10
N LEU A 211 22.42 -0.84 1.17
CA LEU A 211 22.58 -2.24 1.52
C LEU A 211 21.45 -3.11 0.96
N LYS A 212 20.20 -2.67 1.11
CA LYS A 212 19.03 -3.40 0.60
C LYS A 212 19.08 -3.54 -0.92
N ARG A 213 19.44 -2.46 -1.63
CA ARG A 213 19.53 -2.45 -3.10
C ARG A 213 20.66 -3.34 -3.62
N ASN A 214 21.80 -3.40 -2.91
CA ASN A 214 23.00 -4.12 -3.37
C ASN A 214 23.09 -5.58 -2.91
N ALA A 215 22.57 -5.92 -1.72
CA ALA A 215 22.73 -7.24 -1.10
C ALA A 215 21.49 -8.15 -1.23
N GLY A 216 20.44 -7.68 -1.90
CA GLY A 216 19.21 -8.43 -2.14
C GLY A 216 18.26 -8.54 -0.94
N GLU A 217 17.10 -9.16 -1.16
CA GLU A 217 15.97 -9.27 -0.22
C GLU A 217 16.26 -10.17 1.00
N ALA A 218 17.29 -11.02 0.90
CA ALA A 218 17.71 -11.94 1.95
C ALA A 218 18.82 -11.39 2.86
N ALA A 219 19.29 -10.15 2.66
CA ALA A 219 20.41 -9.60 3.42
C ALA A 219 20.09 -9.40 4.91
N TYR A 220 21.02 -9.86 5.75
CA TYR A 220 21.02 -9.69 7.20
C TYR A 220 22.18 -8.80 7.64
N GLY A 221 22.02 -8.17 8.81
CA GLY A 221 23.13 -7.53 9.48
C GLY A 221 22.83 -7.28 10.95
N PRO A 222 23.81 -6.72 11.67
CA PRO A 222 23.62 -6.39 13.07
C PRO A 222 22.52 -5.36 13.24
N ARG A 223 21.90 -5.39 14.42
CA ARG A 223 20.99 -4.36 14.88
C ARG A 223 21.62 -2.97 14.75
N ARG A 224 20.85 -2.01 14.23
CA ARG A 224 21.26 -0.63 13.97
C ARG A 224 20.80 0.28 15.10
N PRO A 225 21.70 0.75 16.00
CA PRO A 225 21.29 1.41 17.24
C PRO A 225 20.52 2.72 17.03
N ALA A 226 20.86 3.55 16.03
CA ALA A 226 20.16 4.81 15.82
C ALA A 226 18.74 4.58 15.29
N LEU A 227 18.56 3.67 14.32
CA LEU A 227 17.24 3.20 13.89
C LEU A 227 16.40 2.68 15.07
N HIS A 228 16.99 1.88 15.95
CA HIS A 228 16.26 1.33 17.11
C HIS A 228 15.83 2.40 18.11
N ARG A 229 16.69 3.38 18.40
CA ARG A 229 16.33 4.51 19.25
C ARG A 229 15.18 5.30 18.64
N PHE A 230 15.26 5.60 17.34
CA PHE A 230 14.19 6.30 16.62
C PHE A 230 12.87 5.52 16.65
N ILE A 231 12.90 4.23 16.30
CA ILE A 231 11.73 3.36 16.29
C ILE A 231 11.09 3.32 17.68
N SER A 232 11.88 3.12 18.73
CA SER A 232 11.35 3.04 20.10
C SER A 232 10.70 4.37 20.51
N ALA A 233 11.34 5.50 20.22
CA ALA A 233 10.80 6.82 20.52
C ALA A 233 9.49 7.12 19.78
N GLU A 234 9.40 6.81 18.47
CA GLU A 234 8.17 7.04 17.70
C GLU A 234 7.02 6.08 18.10
N LEU A 235 7.33 4.87 18.57
CA LEU A 235 6.32 3.91 19.06
C LEU A 235 5.66 4.35 20.38
N GLU A 236 6.39 5.10 21.20
CA GLU A 236 5.97 5.65 22.49
C GLU A 236 5.36 7.05 22.36
N ARG A 237 5.50 7.69 21.19
CA ARG A 237 5.01 9.05 20.95
C ARG A 237 3.49 9.17 21.11
N GLU A 238 3.11 10.09 21.98
CA GLU A 238 1.70 10.43 22.19
C GLU A 238 1.06 11.04 20.94
N ALA A 239 -0.22 10.73 20.74
CA ALA A 239 -0.97 11.25 19.61
C ALA A 239 -1.33 12.72 19.83
N PRO A 240 -1.13 13.60 18.85
CA PRO A 240 -1.76 14.92 18.87
C PRO A 240 -3.29 14.77 18.75
N LYS A 241 -4.02 15.86 19.03
CA LYS A 241 -5.46 15.91 18.79
C LYS A 241 -5.73 15.97 17.29
N LEU A 242 -6.13 14.83 16.72
CA LEU A 242 -6.43 14.71 15.30
C LEU A 242 -7.92 14.96 14.99
N PRO A 243 -8.24 15.68 13.91
CA PRO A 243 -9.62 15.88 13.50
C PRO A 243 -10.23 14.55 13.08
N ARG A 244 -11.51 14.35 13.45
CA ARG A 244 -12.30 13.24 12.93
C ARG A 244 -13.04 13.74 11.71
N THR A 245 -12.87 13.04 10.60
CA THR A 245 -13.75 13.15 9.44
C THR A 245 -14.87 12.13 9.59
N GLN A 246 -16.05 12.51 9.13
CA GLN A 246 -17.18 11.60 9.05
C GLN A 246 -17.99 11.95 7.82
N GLU A 247 -18.08 11.01 6.90
CA GLU A 247 -18.92 11.09 5.72
C GLU A 247 -20.04 10.06 5.77
N HIS A 248 -21.08 10.32 5.00
CA HIS A 248 -22.26 9.46 5.00
C HIS A 248 -22.08 8.25 4.07
N THR A 249 -22.31 7.05 4.61
CA THR A 249 -22.14 5.78 3.86
C THR A 249 -22.95 5.72 2.55
N HIS A 250 -24.04 6.48 2.41
CA HIS A 250 -24.83 6.52 1.17
C HIS A 250 -24.01 6.95 -0.06
N LEU A 251 -22.93 7.73 0.12
CA LEU A 251 -22.01 8.10 -0.97
C LEU A 251 -21.28 6.86 -1.53
N LEU A 252 -20.87 5.95 -0.64
CA LEU A 252 -20.25 4.68 -1.02
C LEU A 252 -21.28 3.76 -1.68
N ASP A 253 -22.49 3.69 -1.14
CA ASP A 253 -23.57 2.86 -1.71
C ASP A 253 -23.98 3.36 -3.11
N HIS A 254 -24.00 4.67 -3.31
CA HIS A 254 -24.28 5.26 -4.62
C HIS A 254 -23.17 4.96 -5.62
N TYR A 255 -21.91 5.13 -5.22
CA TYR A 255 -20.78 4.77 -6.07
C TYR A 255 -20.77 3.28 -6.43
N LEU A 256 -21.01 2.39 -5.46
CA LEU A 256 -21.10 0.95 -5.70
C LEU A 256 -22.17 0.63 -6.76
N ARG A 257 -23.39 1.16 -6.60
CA ARG A 257 -24.51 0.90 -7.53
C ARG A 257 -24.22 1.39 -8.94
N GLU A 258 -23.68 2.60 -9.08
CA GLU A 258 -23.36 3.16 -10.39
C GLU A 258 -22.24 2.38 -11.08
N THR A 259 -21.21 1.98 -10.33
CA THR A 259 -20.10 1.19 -10.88
C THR A 259 -20.56 -0.21 -11.28
N VAL A 260 -21.36 -0.90 -10.44
CA VAL A 260 -21.94 -2.20 -10.83
C VAL A 260 -22.79 -2.06 -12.08
N LYS A 261 -23.68 -1.06 -12.16
CA LYS A 261 -24.54 -0.84 -13.34
C LYS A 261 -23.74 -0.62 -14.63
N HIS A 262 -22.56 -0.02 -14.55
CA HIS A 262 -21.75 0.33 -15.72
C HIS A 262 -20.79 -0.77 -16.15
N TYR A 263 -20.17 -1.47 -15.18
CA TYR A 263 -19.05 -2.38 -15.42
C TYR A 263 -19.37 -3.86 -15.23
N ALA A 264 -20.55 -4.19 -14.69
CA ALA A 264 -20.97 -5.56 -14.41
C ALA A 264 -22.04 -6.03 -15.39
#